data_AF-A0A2P2JS56-F1
#
_entry.id   AF-A0A2P2JS56-F1
#
_cell.length_a   1.000
_cell.length_b   1.000
_cell.length_c   1.000
_cell.angle_alpha   90.00
_cell.angle_beta   90.00
_cell.angle_gamma   90.00
#
_symmetry.space_group_name_H-M   'P 1'
#
loop_
_entity.id
_entity.type
_entity.pdbx_description
1 polymer ?
#
loop_
_entity_poly.entity_id
_entity_poly.type
_entity_poly.pdbx_seq_one_letter_code
_entity_poly.pdbx_strand_id
1 'polypeptide(L)'
;MTQQGEDLDFAYDSISAFSSRRDNQEAVFGAEEGLKDIRDATLAYKTEALEMQRQLRHLQSQIDMLTTQSSTLIHGRRARVAATSTVNGYLTVIDDSLSAQNLRMNEVLGRITSTAQELAHYHSGDEDCIYLAYSDFHQYLLGDSSCMKEINQWFSKQLDSGPYRLVAEEGKSKCTWVSLDDLSNVLVQADLEKSHHQRVSELQRLRSIFGTSERQWVEAQVENAKQQAILMTLKSQVTSDEAHIHLDLHSLRRKHSELVGELSNLHHREDKLLSETIPDLCWELAQLQDTYILQGDYDLKVMRQEYYVNRQKMFINHVVNHLARHQLLKIACQLEKKNMLGAYSLLKVIESELQSYLSATKGRVGHCLALTQAASDLQEQGAVDDRDTLLHGIRDLLSIHSNSLAGLSTYVSAPGIVQQISALHSDLMVLQSDLENSLPEDRNRCINELCTFIQSLQQLLFASSTTAQPILTPRPLMKELDEMEKINAKLSAVVEEVTLEHCKKNEIVKHHSQEIALQRRVFVDFFCNPERLRSQVRELTARVRALQVS
;
A
#
# COMPACT_ATOMS: atom_id res chain seq x y z
N MET A 1 -68.25 -5.94 7.11
CA MET A 1 -69.37 -5.70 6.18
C MET A 1 -70.05 -7.04 5.98
N THR A 2 -70.98 -7.32 6.88
CA THR A 2 -71.65 -8.60 7.12
C THR A 2 -73.13 -8.25 7.20
N GLN A 3 -73.83 -8.27 6.06
CA GLN A 3 -75.29 -8.09 5.95
C GLN A 3 -75.65 -8.15 4.47
N GLN A 4 -75.82 -9.36 3.92
CA GLN A 4 -76.48 -9.59 2.62
C GLN A 4 -76.82 -11.08 2.38
N GLY A 5 -76.91 -11.88 3.45
CA GLY A 5 -77.14 -13.32 3.36
C GLY A 5 -78.51 -13.80 3.86
N GLU A 6 -79.29 -12.98 4.56
CA GLU A 6 -80.54 -13.42 5.22
C GLU A 6 -81.82 -13.10 4.41
N ASP A 7 -81.73 -12.31 3.33
CA ASP A 7 -82.91 -11.90 2.53
C ASP A 7 -83.30 -12.91 1.43
N LEU A 8 -82.49 -13.94 1.17
CA LEU A 8 -82.77 -14.96 0.14
C LEU A 8 -83.57 -16.16 0.67
N ASP A 9 -83.46 -16.48 1.97
CA ASP A 9 -84.19 -17.60 2.57
C ASP A 9 -85.67 -17.26 2.87
N PHE A 10 -86.01 -15.98 3.07
CA PHE A 10 -87.40 -15.54 3.27
C PHE A 10 -88.25 -15.60 1.98
N ALA A 11 -87.60 -15.55 0.81
CA ALA A 11 -88.28 -15.60 -0.48
C ALA A 11 -88.71 -17.02 -0.88
N TYR A 12 -88.06 -18.07 -0.35
CA TYR A 12 -88.37 -19.46 -0.68
C TYR A 12 -89.61 -19.99 0.06
N ASP A 13 -89.89 -19.51 1.28
CA ASP A 13 -91.08 -19.89 2.04
C ASP A 13 -92.38 -19.25 1.51
N SER A 14 -92.29 -18.19 0.71
CA SER A 14 -93.44 -17.50 0.12
C SER A 14 -94.04 -18.21 -1.12
N ILE A 15 -93.37 -19.23 -1.67
CA ILE A 15 -93.81 -19.96 -2.88
C ILE A 15 -94.46 -21.31 -2.54
N SER A 16 -94.46 -21.72 -1.26
CA SER A 16 -95.08 -22.97 -0.79
C SER A 16 -96.62 -22.89 -0.61
N ALA A 17 -97.24 -21.74 -0.88
CA ALA A 17 -98.67 -21.50 -0.62
C ALA A 17 -99.64 -21.85 -1.77
N PHE A 18 -99.17 -22.41 -2.91
CA PHE A 18 -100.02 -22.62 -4.09
C PHE A 18 -100.11 -24.06 -4.64
N SER A 19 -99.73 -25.09 -3.89
CA SER A 19 -99.81 -26.49 -4.39
C SER A 19 -101.15 -27.21 -4.17
N SER A 20 -102.25 -26.51 -3.88
CA SER A 20 -103.56 -27.16 -3.74
C SER A 20 -104.70 -26.49 -4.53
N ARG A 21 -104.87 -26.87 -5.81
CA ARG A 21 -106.15 -27.32 -6.42
C ARG A 21 -106.09 -27.33 -7.95
N ARG A 22 -106.18 -28.55 -8.48
CA ARG A 22 -106.88 -29.04 -9.68
C ARG A 22 -106.97 -28.19 -10.96
N ASP A 23 -106.52 -28.85 -12.03
CA ASP A 23 -107.17 -29.05 -13.33
C ASP A 23 -107.74 -27.82 -14.04
N ASN A 24 -107.07 -27.43 -15.12
CA ASN A 24 -107.74 -27.18 -16.40
C ASN A 24 -106.78 -27.49 -17.55
N GLN A 25 -107.24 -28.40 -18.40
CA GLN A 25 -106.64 -28.80 -19.67
C GLN A 25 -106.59 -27.62 -20.66
N GLU A 26 -105.63 -27.73 -21.59
CA GLU A 26 -105.68 -27.16 -22.93
C GLU A 26 -105.79 -25.62 -23.05
N ALA A 27 -104.65 -24.95 -22.90
CA ALA A 27 -104.37 -23.78 -23.73
C ALA A 27 -102.84 -23.61 -23.87
N VAL A 28 -102.40 -23.42 -25.11
CA VAL A 28 -101.06 -23.01 -25.54
C VAL A 28 -100.02 -24.14 -25.67
N PHE A 29 -100.22 -24.98 -26.69
CA PHE A 29 -99.11 -25.57 -27.43
C PHE A 29 -98.28 -24.42 -28.05
N GLY A 30 -97.03 -24.27 -27.61
CA GLY A 30 -96.10 -23.24 -28.11
C GLY A 30 -94.94 -22.84 -27.19
N ALA A 31 -94.76 -23.47 -26.02
CA ALA A 31 -93.73 -23.07 -25.03
C ALA A 31 -92.64 -24.13 -24.73
N GLU A 32 -92.70 -25.32 -25.33
CA GLU A 32 -91.69 -26.35 -25.07
C GLU A 32 -90.34 -26.10 -25.77
N GLU A 33 -90.31 -25.44 -26.93
CA GLU A 33 -89.05 -25.06 -27.59
C GLU A 33 -88.33 -23.93 -26.82
N GLY A 34 -89.05 -22.88 -26.40
CA GLY A 34 -88.45 -21.78 -25.63
C GLY A 34 -87.91 -22.20 -24.25
N LEU A 35 -88.57 -23.13 -23.55
CA LEU A 35 -88.06 -23.68 -22.28
C LEU A 35 -86.86 -24.61 -22.45
N LYS A 36 -86.67 -25.17 -23.64
CA LYS A 36 -85.49 -25.98 -24.00
C LYS A 36 -84.33 -25.06 -24.34
N ASP A 37 -84.58 -24.04 -25.16
CA ASP A 37 -83.61 -23.01 -25.54
C ASP A 37 -83.07 -22.23 -24.33
N ILE A 38 -83.95 -21.88 -23.37
CA ILE A 38 -83.52 -21.22 -22.12
C ILE A 38 -82.66 -22.15 -21.26
N ARG A 39 -82.98 -23.46 -21.20
CA ARG A 39 -82.19 -24.44 -20.45
C ARG A 39 -80.83 -24.68 -21.10
N ASP A 40 -80.79 -24.77 -22.42
CA ASP A 40 -79.54 -24.95 -23.18
C ASP A 40 -78.67 -23.68 -23.09
N ALA A 41 -79.26 -22.48 -23.16
CA ALA A 41 -78.55 -21.23 -22.91
C ALA A 41 -78.01 -21.12 -21.47
N THR A 42 -78.79 -21.55 -20.48
CA THR A 42 -78.35 -21.55 -19.06
C THR A 42 -77.20 -22.54 -18.83
N LEU A 43 -77.23 -23.71 -19.47
CA LEU A 43 -76.13 -24.67 -19.44
C LEU A 43 -74.89 -24.11 -20.13
N ALA A 44 -75.04 -23.44 -21.28
CA ALA A 44 -73.95 -22.77 -21.99
C ALA A 44 -73.29 -21.67 -21.12
N TYR A 45 -74.08 -20.81 -20.48
CA TYR A 45 -73.55 -19.79 -19.57
C TYR A 45 -72.88 -20.40 -18.33
N LYS A 46 -73.40 -21.53 -17.82
CA LYS A 46 -72.77 -22.25 -16.71
C LYS A 46 -71.43 -22.86 -17.11
N THR A 47 -71.32 -23.40 -18.33
CA THR A 47 -70.05 -23.89 -18.86
C THR A 47 -69.05 -22.75 -19.09
N GLU A 48 -69.50 -21.61 -19.62
CA GLU A 48 -68.68 -20.41 -19.81
C GLU A 48 -68.20 -19.84 -18.48
N ALA A 49 -69.06 -19.76 -17.46
CA ALA A 49 -68.69 -19.33 -16.11
C ALA A 49 -67.65 -20.26 -15.46
N LEU A 50 -67.76 -21.57 -15.66
CA LEU A 50 -66.77 -22.55 -15.17
C LEU A 50 -65.43 -22.39 -15.90
N GLU A 51 -65.46 -22.09 -17.20
CA GLU A 51 -64.26 -21.85 -18.01
C GLU A 51 -63.55 -20.55 -17.60
N MET A 52 -64.31 -19.48 -17.37
CA MET A 52 -63.81 -18.22 -16.79
C MET A 52 -63.22 -18.42 -15.39
N GLN A 53 -63.85 -19.25 -14.54
CA GLN A 53 -63.32 -19.57 -13.21
C GLN A 53 -62.02 -20.40 -13.28
N ARG A 54 -61.84 -21.23 -14.31
CA ARG A 54 -60.57 -21.93 -14.56
C ARG A 54 -59.49 -20.95 -15.04
N GLN A 55 -59.83 -20.03 -15.92
CA GLN A 55 -58.90 -18.99 -16.38
C GLN A 55 -58.45 -18.07 -15.23
N LEU A 56 -59.36 -17.66 -14.35
CA LEU A 56 -59.02 -16.87 -13.17
C LEU A 56 -58.06 -17.61 -12.22
N ARG A 57 -58.31 -18.90 -11.95
CA ARG A 57 -57.40 -19.73 -11.14
C ARG A 57 -56.04 -19.89 -11.79
N HIS A 58 -56.00 -20.02 -13.11
CA HIS A 58 -54.74 -20.08 -13.85
C HIS A 58 -53.96 -18.77 -13.73
N LEU A 59 -54.62 -17.62 -13.93
CA LEU A 59 -54.00 -16.30 -13.77
C LEU A 59 -53.54 -16.03 -12.34
N GLN A 60 -54.30 -16.43 -11.32
CA GLN A 60 -53.88 -16.36 -9.93
C GLN A 60 -52.61 -17.18 -9.67
N SER A 61 -52.55 -18.42 -10.18
CA SER A 61 -51.34 -19.25 -10.06
C SER A 61 -50.12 -18.61 -10.75
N GLN A 62 -50.32 -17.93 -11.89
CA GLN A 62 -49.26 -17.21 -12.57
C GLN A 62 -48.79 -16.00 -11.76
N ILE A 63 -49.71 -15.22 -11.16
CA ILE A 63 -49.37 -14.08 -10.30
C ILE A 63 -48.60 -14.55 -9.07
N ASP A 64 -49.01 -15.64 -8.42
CA ASP A 64 -48.32 -16.19 -7.24
C ASP A 64 -46.90 -16.66 -7.59
N MET A 65 -46.74 -17.29 -8.76
CA MET A 65 -45.44 -17.72 -9.28
C MET A 65 -44.52 -16.53 -9.61
N LEU A 66 -45.04 -15.48 -10.25
CA LEU A 66 -44.29 -14.26 -10.51
C LEU A 66 -43.94 -13.52 -9.20
N THR A 67 -44.82 -13.56 -8.21
CA THR A 67 -44.58 -12.96 -6.89
C THR A 67 -43.47 -13.68 -6.13
N THR A 68 -43.42 -15.02 -6.20
CA THR A 68 -42.30 -15.81 -5.63
C THR A 68 -40.99 -15.61 -6.40
N GLN A 69 -41.04 -15.46 -7.72
CA GLN A 69 -39.85 -15.09 -8.50
C GLN A 69 -39.35 -13.68 -8.15
N SER A 70 -40.25 -12.71 -7.97
CA SER A 70 -39.91 -11.35 -7.55
C SER A 70 -39.27 -11.35 -6.15
N SER A 71 -39.84 -12.08 -5.19
CA SER A 71 -39.29 -12.15 -3.82
C SER A 71 -37.91 -12.81 -3.76
N THR A 72 -37.68 -13.87 -4.55
CA THR A 72 -36.36 -14.51 -4.67
C THR A 72 -35.32 -13.60 -5.33
N LEU A 73 -35.70 -12.82 -6.35
CA LEU A 73 -34.83 -11.82 -6.95
C LEU A 73 -34.47 -10.69 -5.99
N ILE A 74 -35.44 -10.19 -5.21
CA ILE A 74 -35.22 -9.15 -4.19
C ILE A 74 -34.27 -9.68 -3.10
N HIS A 75 -34.51 -10.90 -2.61
CA HIS A 75 -33.64 -11.51 -1.61
C HIS A 75 -32.22 -11.74 -2.14
N GLY A 76 -32.10 -12.24 -3.38
CA GLY A 76 -30.82 -12.38 -4.07
C GLY A 76 -30.10 -11.05 -4.29
N ARG A 77 -30.82 -9.97 -4.58
CA ARG A 77 -30.25 -8.62 -4.67
C ARG A 77 -29.74 -8.15 -3.31
N ARG A 78 -30.51 -8.31 -2.24
CA ARG A 78 -30.09 -7.94 -0.87
C ARG A 78 -28.85 -8.70 -0.43
N ALA A 79 -28.79 -10.01 -0.68
CA ALA A 79 -27.62 -10.83 -0.38
C ALA A 79 -26.36 -10.37 -1.14
N ARG A 80 -26.49 -10.04 -2.43
CA ARG A 80 -25.37 -9.48 -3.22
C ARG A 80 -24.91 -8.12 -2.70
N VAL A 81 -25.85 -7.24 -2.31
CA VAL A 81 -25.52 -5.93 -1.72
C VAL A 81 -24.79 -6.10 -0.39
N ALA A 82 -25.23 -7.02 0.47
CA ALA A 82 -24.55 -7.32 1.73
C ALA A 82 -23.13 -7.85 1.50
N ALA A 83 -22.95 -8.83 0.61
CA ALA A 83 -21.62 -9.35 0.25
C ALA A 83 -20.70 -8.27 -0.36
N THR A 84 -21.26 -7.37 -1.18
CA THR A 84 -20.49 -6.26 -1.76
C THR A 84 -20.08 -5.26 -0.68
N SER A 85 -20.95 -4.98 0.31
CA SER A 85 -20.62 -4.09 1.43
C SER A 85 -19.50 -4.65 2.32
N THR A 86 -19.47 -5.96 2.58
CA THR A 86 -18.38 -6.59 3.34
C THR A 86 -17.05 -6.50 2.58
N VAL A 87 -17.07 -6.78 1.27
CA VAL A 87 -15.86 -6.67 0.43
C VAL A 87 -15.37 -5.22 0.34
N ASN A 88 -16.28 -4.27 0.17
CA ASN A 88 -15.93 -2.85 0.19
C ASN A 88 -15.33 -2.43 1.53
N GLY A 89 -15.84 -2.95 2.65
CA GLY A 89 -15.25 -2.72 3.98
C GLY A 89 -13.82 -3.23 4.11
N TYR A 90 -13.51 -4.41 3.57
CA TYR A 90 -12.13 -4.89 3.51
C TYR A 90 -11.25 -4.02 2.59
N LEU A 91 -11.79 -3.60 1.45
CA LEU A 91 -11.07 -2.76 0.51
C LEU A 91 -10.70 -1.40 1.12
N THR A 92 -11.62 -0.78 1.87
CA THR A 92 -11.37 0.49 2.56
C THR A 92 -10.30 0.35 3.63
N VAL A 93 -10.31 -0.74 4.42
CA VAL A 93 -9.26 -0.98 5.44
C VAL A 93 -7.87 -1.12 4.80
N ILE A 94 -7.78 -1.78 3.64
CA ILE A 94 -6.51 -1.92 2.90
C ILE A 94 -6.08 -0.56 2.35
N ASP A 95 -6.99 0.21 1.76
CA ASP A 95 -6.71 1.56 1.24
C ASP A 95 -6.25 2.53 2.34
N ASP A 96 -6.90 2.49 3.50
CA ASP A 96 -6.50 3.23 4.71
C ASP A 96 -5.10 2.81 5.18
N SER A 97 -4.77 1.51 5.13
CA SER A 97 -3.44 1.02 5.51
C SER A 97 -2.33 1.48 4.55
N LEU A 98 -2.61 1.48 3.24
CA LEU A 98 -1.67 1.91 2.21
C LEU A 98 -1.48 3.42 2.23
N SER A 99 -2.55 4.19 2.41
CA SER A 99 -2.47 5.65 2.56
C SER A 99 -1.68 6.05 3.81
N ALA A 100 -1.88 5.37 4.94
CA ALA A 100 -1.07 5.58 6.15
C ALA A 100 0.41 5.25 5.93
N GLN A 101 0.72 4.19 5.18
CA GLN A 101 2.11 3.85 4.82
C GLN A 101 2.74 4.90 3.89
N ASN A 102 1.99 5.38 2.90
CA ASN A 102 2.45 6.45 2.00
C ASN A 102 2.72 7.75 2.76
N LEU A 103 1.89 8.10 3.74
CA LEU A 103 2.11 9.28 4.58
C LEU A 103 3.43 9.16 5.36
N ARG A 104 3.70 8.01 5.99
CA ARG A 104 4.98 7.74 6.67
C ARG A 104 6.17 7.82 5.71
N MET A 105 6.03 7.35 4.47
CA MET A 105 7.09 7.45 3.47
C MET A 105 7.38 8.90 3.09
N ASN A 106 6.34 9.71 2.89
CA ASN A 106 6.48 11.14 2.62
C ASN A 106 7.15 11.88 3.80
N GLU A 107 6.81 11.53 5.04
CA GLU A 107 7.49 12.08 6.24
C GLU A 107 8.98 11.71 6.27
N VAL A 108 9.34 10.47 5.92
CA VAL A 108 10.75 10.05 5.83
C VAL A 108 11.48 10.81 4.73
N LEU A 109 10.89 10.94 3.54
CA LEU A 109 11.49 11.70 2.44
C LEU A 109 11.64 13.20 2.77
N GLY A 110 10.66 13.78 3.49
CA GLY A 110 10.75 15.13 4.02
C GLY A 110 11.92 15.31 4.99
N ARG A 111 12.11 14.37 5.93
CA ARG A 111 13.27 14.38 6.84
C ARG A 111 14.59 14.20 6.12
N ILE A 112 14.65 13.35 5.08
CA ILE A 112 15.86 13.20 4.26
C ILE A 112 16.17 14.51 3.53
N THR A 113 15.15 15.18 3.00
CA THR A 113 15.32 16.44 2.28
C THR A 113 15.80 17.56 3.22
N SER A 114 15.21 17.69 4.41
CA SER A 114 15.62 18.69 5.40
C SER A 114 17.05 18.44 5.89
N THR A 115 17.38 17.19 6.24
CA THR A 115 18.76 16.85 6.68
C THR A 115 19.79 17.03 5.57
N ALA A 116 19.44 16.75 4.30
CA ALA A 116 20.31 17.04 3.16
C ALA A 116 20.49 18.55 2.93
N GLN A 117 19.45 19.35 3.15
CA GLN A 117 19.54 20.82 3.08
C GLN A 117 20.41 21.39 4.21
N GLU A 118 20.25 20.90 5.44
CA GLU A 118 21.12 21.26 6.57
C GLU A 118 22.58 20.90 6.28
N LEU A 119 22.85 19.69 5.76
CA LEU A 119 24.19 19.28 5.35
C LEU A 119 24.77 20.18 4.25
N ALA A 120 23.97 20.53 3.24
CA ALA A 120 24.40 21.44 2.18
C ALA A 120 24.72 22.84 2.73
N HIS A 121 23.95 23.30 3.71
CA HIS A 121 24.18 24.58 4.38
C HIS A 121 25.49 24.57 5.20
N TYR A 122 25.78 23.51 5.97
CA TYR A 122 27.07 23.38 6.66
C TYR A 122 28.28 23.32 5.72
N HIS A 123 28.07 23.02 4.44
CA HIS A 123 29.11 22.98 3.42
C HIS A 123 29.07 24.15 2.43
N SER A 124 28.14 25.12 2.56
CA SER A 124 28.06 26.29 1.66
C SER A 124 29.18 27.31 1.91
N GLY A 125 29.84 27.25 3.08
CA GLY A 125 30.98 28.12 3.41
C GLY A 125 30.60 29.55 3.78
N ASP A 126 29.30 29.82 4.02
CA ASP A 126 28.78 31.16 4.36
C ASP A 126 28.98 31.53 5.85
N GLU A 127 29.26 30.55 6.71
CA GLU A 127 29.55 30.74 8.15
C GLU A 127 31.02 30.38 8.46
N ASP A 128 31.57 30.88 9.58
CA ASP A 128 32.90 30.51 10.11
C ASP A 128 32.92 29.01 10.46
N CYS A 129 33.07 28.17 9.43
CA CYS A 129 32.95 26.72 9.56
C CYS A 129 34.15 26.16 10.32
N ILE A 130 33.92 25.56 11.48
CA ILE A 130 34.92 24.78 12.20
C ILE A 130 35.22 23.53 11.36
N TYR A 131 36.42 23.46 10.79
CA TYR A 131 36.91 22.26 10.11
C TYR A 131 36.88 21.06 11.06
N LEU A 132 36.34 19.93 10.61
CA LEU A 132 36.33 18.67 11.35
C LEU A 132 37.75 18.21 11.67
N ALA A 133 38.73 18.56 10.83
CA ALA A 133 40.15 18.29 11.08
C ALA A 133 40.70 18.94 12.36
N TYR A 134 40.10 20.05 12.83
CA TYR A 134 40.49 20.73 14.07
C TYR A 134 39.61 20.36 15.28
N SER A 135 38.61 19.50 15.08
CA SER A 135 37.67 19.09 16.12
C SER A 135 38.19 17.87 16.90
N ASP A 136 38.02 17.87 18.22
CA ASP A 136 38.35 16.70 19.05
C ASP A 136 37.18 15.69 19.06
N PHE A 137 37.39 14.54 18.40
CA PHE A 137 36.42 13.45 18.37
C PHE A 137 36.45 12.55 19.62
N HIS A 138 37.32 12.80 20.60
CA HIS A 138 37.46 11.91 21.75
C HIS A 138 36.16 11.75 22.54
N GLN A 139 35.43 12.84 22.79
CA GLN A 139 34.14 12.80 23.48
C GLN A 139 33.07 12.02 22.69
N TYR A 140 33.04 12.21 21.38
CA TYR A 140 32.15 11.46 20.48
C TYR A 140 32.45 9.96 20.50
N LEU A 141 33.73 9.57 20.36
CA LEU A 141 34.15 8.17 20.38
C LEU A 141 33.89 7.50 21.73
N LEU A 142 34.05 8.22 22.85
CA LEU A 142 33.69 7.73 24.17
C LEU A 142 32.18 7.46 24.27
N GLY A 143 31.34 8.41 23.85
CA GLY A 143 29.89 8.26 23.80
C GLY A 143 29.43 7.11 22.90
N ASP A 144 30.03 6.99 21.72
CA ASP A 144 29.75 5.93 20.74
C ASP A 144 30.10 4.54 21.31
N SER A 145 31.28 4.43 21.94
CA SER A 145 31.70 3.18 22.58
C SER A 145 30.81 2.78 23.77
N SER A 146 30.30 3.75 24.53
CA SER A 146 29.36 3.50 25.64
C SER A 146 28.01 3.05 25.12
N CYS A 147 27.49 3.74 24.09
CA CYS A 147 26.24 3.37 23.42
C CYS A 147 26.32 1.96 22.84
N MET A 148 27.41 1.61 22.16
CA MET A 148 27.64 0.26 21.64
C MET A 148 27.67 -0.79 22.75
N LYS A 149 28.29 -0.50 23.89
CA LYS A 149 28.29 -1.41 25.05
C LYS A 149 26.88 -1.62 25.60
N GLU A 150 26.08 -0.57 25.73
CA GLU A 150 24.68 -0.67 26.18
C GLU A 150 23.81 -1.45 25.20
N ILE A 151 23.97 -1.22 23.89
CA ILE A 151 23.27 -1.95 22.83
C ILE A 151 23.62 -3.44 22.89
N ASN A 152 24.90 -3.78 23.06
CA ASN A 152 25.34 -5.17 23.19
C ASN A 152 24.83 -5.82 24.49
N GLN A 153 24.82 -5.09 25.61
CA GLN A 153 24.22 -5.58 26.86
C GLN A 153 22.71 -5.81 26.73
N TRP A 154 22.00 -4.91 26.03
CA TRP A 154 20.58 -5.07 25.76
C TRP A 154 20.33 -6.28 24.86
N PHE A 155 21.15 -6.48 23.82
CA PHE A 155 21.08 -7.64 22.93
C PHE A 155 21.24 -8.94 23.73
N SER A 156 22.27 -9.02 24.58
CA SER A 156 22.49 -10.20 25.40
C SER A 156 21.41 -10.44 26.45
N LYS A 157 20.73 -9.39 26.94
CA LYS A 157 19.61 -9.54 27.87
C LYS A 157 18.31 -9.97 27.19
N GLN A 158 18.04 -9.49 25.97
CA GLN A 158 16.73 -9.60 25.33
C GLN A 158 16.66 -10.59 24.17
N LEU A 159 17.79 -10.91 23.52
CA LEU A 159 17.84 -11.67 22.28
C LEU A 159 18.74 -12.94 22.35
N ASP A 160 19.81 -12.95 23.16
CA ASP A 160 20.72 -14.12 23.29
C ASP A 160 20.04 -15.37 23.88
N SER A 161 18.94 -15.21 24.61
CA SER A 161 18.14 -16.35 25.11
C SER A 161 17.40 -17.10 24.00
N GLY A 162 17.41 -16.58 22.77
CA GLY A 162 16.74 -17.17 21.62
C GLY A 162 15.21 -17.24 21.79
N PRO A 163 14.47 -17.52 20.71
CA PRO A 163 13.01 -17.64 20.78
C PRO A 163 12.59 -18.75 21.75
N TYR A 164 13.38 -19.82 21.85
CA TYR A 164 13.01 -21.05 22.54
C TYR A 164 13.23 -21.06 24.06
N ARG A 165 14.12 -20.22 24.62
CA ARG A 165 14.34 -20.17 26.09
C ARG A 165 13.43 -19.14 26.77
N LEU A 166 13.07 -18.06 26.08
CA LEU A 166 11.92 -17.20 26.41
C LEU A 166 10.61 -18.00 26.45
N VAL A 167 10.49 -19.05 25.62
CA VAL A 167 9.32 -19.95 25.55
C VAL A 167 9.18 -20.89 26.74
N ALA A 168 10.27 -21.25 27.43
CA ALA A 168 10.24 -22.25 28.50
C ALA A 168 10.28 -21.69 29.93
N GLU A 169 11.01 -20.59 30.16
CA GLU A 169 11.26 -20.07 31.53
C GLU A 169 10.28 -18.94 31.93
N GLU A 170 9.90 -18.03 31.03
CA GLU A 170 8.90 -16.99 31.34
C GLU A 170 7.45 -17.48 31.17
N GLY A 171 7.21 -18.56 30.41
CA GLY A 171 5.90 -19.18 30.26
C GLY A 171 5.34 -19.82 31.54
N LYS A 172 6.18 -20.10 32.55
CA LYS A 172 5.76 -20.70 33.83
C LYS A 172 5.53 -19.70 34.96
N SER A 173 6.11 -18.50 34.88
CA SER A 173 6.04 -17.50 35.96
C SER A 173 5.53 -16.12 35.51
N LYS A 174 5.45 -15.87 34.20
CA LYS A 174 4.94 -14.62 33.61
C LYS A 174 4.09 -14.90 32.37
N CYS A 175 3.00 -15.65 32.52
CA CYS A 175 1.86 -15.45 31.61
C CYS A 175 1.11 -14.17 32.03
N THR A 176 1.81 -13.04 32.04
CA THR A 176 1.19 -11.72 31.96
C THR A 176 0.84 -11.52 30.50
N TRP A 177 -0.44 -11.69 30.19
CA TRP A 177 -1.01 -11.15 28.97
C TRP A 177 -0.66 -9.68 28.89
N VAL A 178 0.10 -9.31 27.86
CA VAL A 178 0.31 -7.93 27.48
C VAL A 178 -1.06 -7.44 26.99
N SER A 179 -1.80 -6.77 27.87
CA SER A 179 -2.78 -5.80 27.39
C SER A 179 -2.01 -4.75 26.59
N LEU A 180 -2.39 -4.62 25.33
CA LEU A 180 -2.27 -3.39 24.57
C LEU A 180 -2.86 -2.27 25.43
N ASP A 181 -2.00 -1.49 26.08
CA ASP A 181 -2.07 -0.03 26.12
C ASP A 181 -0.87 0.51 26.91
N ASP A 182 -0.11 1.36 26.22
CA ASP A 182 0.85 2.34 26.72
C ASP A 182 2.01 1.90 27.63
N LEU A 183 3.20 1.88 27.00
CA LEU A 183 4.53 1.83 27.60
C LEU A 183 4.91 3.09 28.43
N SER A 184 3.95 3.90 28.90
CA SER A 184 4.25 5.18 29.58
C SER A 184 4.02 5.19 31.10
N ASN A 185 3.50 4.14 31.74
CA ASN A 185 3.15 4.19 33.17
C ASN A 185 3.73 3.05 34.03
N VAL A 186 5.03 3.11 34.32
CA VAL A 186 5.73 2.19 35.24
C VAL A 186 5.28 2.35 36.71
N LEU A 187 4.54 3.40 37.06
CA LEU A 187 4.09 3.69 38.44
C LEU A 187 2.71 3.11 38.83
N VAL A 188 1.91 2.60 37.89
CA VAL A 188 0.55 2.06 38.16
C VAL A 188 0.50 0.53 38.26
N GLN A 189 1.66 -0.13 38.11
CA GLN A 189 1.81 -1.58 38.04
C GLN A 189 1.17 -2.33 39.24
N ALA A 190 1.28 -1.78 40.46
CA ALA A 190 0.83 -2.47 41.69
C ALA A 190 -0.70 -2.59 41.83
N ASP A 191 -1.47 -1.63 41.31
CA ASP A 191 -2.94 -1.65 41.42
C ASP A 191 -3.60 -2.40 40.26
N LEU A 192 -2.98 -2.40 39.07
CA LEU A 192 -3.42 -3.24 37.95
C LEU A 192 -3.21 -4.73 38.24
N GLU A 193 -2.08 -5.11 38.86
CA GLU A 193 -1.77 -6.51 39.21
C GLU A 193 -2.82 -7.12 40.16
N LYS A 194 -3.33 -6.34 41.13
CA LYS A 194 -4.42 -6.77 42.02
C LYS A 194 -5.74 -6.95 41.27
N SER A 195 -6.08 -6.03 40.36
CA SER A 195 -7.29 -6.13 39.54
C SER A 195 -7.23 -7.31 38.56
N HIS A 196 -6.04 -7.61 38.03
CA HIS A 196 -5.79 -8.73 37.13
C HIS A 196 -5.88 -10.06 37.88
N HIS A 197 -5.30 -10.17 39.08
CA HIS A 197 -5.46 -11.34 39.93
C HIS A 197 -6.92 -11.62 40.31
N GLN A 198 -7.72 -10.58 40.55
CA GLN A 198 -9.15 -10.74 40.79
C GLN A 198 -9.90 -11.26 39.56
N ARG A 199 -9.63 -10.73 38.37
CA ARG A 199 -10.25 -11.23 37.12
C ARG A 199 -9.84 -12.65 36.78
N VAL A 200 -8.57 -13.02 36.98
CA VAL A 200 -8.08 -14.39 36.76
C VAL A 200 -8.72 -15.36 37.75
N SER A 201 -8.87 -14.95 39.01
CA SER A 201 -9.56 -15.75 40.04
C SER A 201 -11.05 -15.91 39.73
N GLU A 202 -11.71 -14.85 39.25
CA GLU A 202 -13.11 -14.92 38.79
C GLU A 202 -13.26 -15.78 37.54
N LEU A 203 -12.34 -15.72 36.58
CA LEU A 203 -12.37 -16.61 35.40
C LEU A 203 -12.13 -18.07 35.78
N GLN A 204 -11.25 -18.35 36.76
CA GLN A 204 -11.09 -19.69 37.31
C GLN A 204 -12.35 -20.16 38.05
N ARG A 205 -12.99 -19.29 38.81
CA ARG A 205 -14.27 -19.56 39.48
C ARG A 205 -15.38 -19.82 38.47
N LEU A 206 -15.50 -19.01 37.43
CA LEU A 206 -16.49 -19.20 36.37
C LEU A 206 -16.21 -20.49 35.60
N ARG A 207 -14.95 -20.82 35.31
CA ARG A 207 -14.60 -22.09 34.65
C ARG A 207 -14.92 -23.32 35.50
N SER A 208 -14.79 -23.25 36.82
CA SER A 208 -15.16 -24.36 37.71
C SER A 208 -16.67 -24.48 37.89
N ILE A 209 -17.41 -23.37 37.84
CA ILE A 209 -18.87 -23.34 37.96
C ILE A 209 -19.55 -23.66 36.62
N PHE A 210 -18.97 -23.28 35.48
CA PHE A 210 -19.62 -23.37 34.18
C PHE A 210 -20.06 -24.80 33.85
N GLY A 211 -19.14 -25.77 33.91
CA GLY A 211 -19.48 -27.16 33.61
C GLY A 211 -20.52 -27.78 34.56
N THR A 212 -20.52 -27.38 35.84
CA THR A 212 -21.53 -27.88 36.80
C THR A 212 -22.89 -27.19 36.58
N SER A 213 -22.89 -25.89 36.30
CA SER A 213 -24.10 -25.11 36.02
C SER A 213 -24.78 -25.51 34.70
N GLU A 214 -24.00 -25.79 33.66
CA GLU A 214 -24.50 -26.24 32.35
C GLU A 214 -25.10 -27.64 32.46
N ARG A 215 -24.42 -28.55 33.17
CA ARG A 215 -24.97 -29.87 33.47
C ARG A 215 -26.28 -29.79 34.25
N GLN A 216 -26.33 -28.98 35.31
CA GLN A 216 -27.54 -28.80 36.11
C GLN A 216 -28.69 -28.20 35.28
N TRP A 217 -28.37 -27.28 34.37
CA TRP A 217 -29.35 -26.70 33.46
C TRP A 217 -29.92 -27.75 32.50
N VAL A 218 -29.08 -28.60 31.90
CA VAL A 218 -29.53 -29.71 31.04
C VAL A 218 -30.36 -30.72 31.84
N GLU A 219 -29.93 -31.12 33.03
CA GLU A 219 -30.67 -32.05 33.90
C GLU A 219 -32.05 -31.47 34.26
N ALA A 220 -32.14 -30.17 34.58
CA ALA A 220 -33.40 -29.49 34.85
C ALA A 220 -34.31 -29.43 33.61
N GLN A 221 -33.75 -29.21 32.43
CA GLN A 221 -34.51 -29.18 31.18
C GLN A 221 -35.06 -30.58 30.82
N VAL A 222 -34.27 -31.63 31.04
CA VAL A 222 -34.70 -33.03 30.86
C VAL A 222 -35.83 -33.38 31.82
N GLU A 223 -35.70 -33.05 33.11
CA GLU A 223 -36.75 -33.35 34.09
C GLU A 223 -38.03 -32.55 33.80
N ASN A 224 -37.92 -31.30 33.33
CA ASN A 224 -39.07 -30.51 32.89
C ASN A 224 -39.77 -31.15 31.68
N ALA A 225 -39.02 -31.55 30.64
CA ALA A 225 -39.57 -32.23 29.48
C ALA A 225 -40.28 -33.54 29.86
N LYS A 226 -39.70 -34.32 30.78
CA LYS A 226 -40.31 -35.52 31.35
C LYS A 226 -41.61 -35.21 32.10
N GLN A 227 -41.62 -34.18 32.95
CA GLN A 227 -42.84 -33.74 33.64
C GLN A 227 -43.92 -33.26 32.66
N GLN A 228 -43.55 -32.55 31.60
CA GLN A 228 -44.49 -32.13 30.55
C GLN A 228 -45.08 -33.33 29.80
N ALA A 229 -44.28 -34.34 29.47
CA ALA A 229 -44.76 -35.57 28.83
C ALA A 229 -45.72 -36.35 29.76
N ILE A 230 -45.42 -36.43 31.05
CA ILE A 230 -46.33 -37.02 32.06
C ILE A 230 -47.63 -36.22 32.14
N LEU A 231 -47.57 -34.89 32.16
CA LEU A 231 -48.77 -34.06 32.17
C LEU A 231 -49.59 -34.20 30.89
N MET A 232 -48.96 -34.32 29.72
CA MET A 232 -49.66 -34.55 28.45
C MET A 232 -50.33 -35.91 28.41
N THR A 233 -49.64 -36.97 28.85
CA THR A 233 -50.21 -38.32 28.93
C THR A 233 -51.37 -38.39 29.92
N LEU A 234 -51.22 -37.81 31.12
CA LEU A 234 -52.32 -37.70 32.10
C LEU A 234 -53.50 -36.89 31.56
N LYS A 235 -53.26 -35.77 30.88
CA LYS A 235 -54.35 -35.00 30.23
C LYS A 235 -55.07 -35.84 29.18
N SER A 236 -54.34 -36.56 28.34
CA SER A 236 -54.92 -37.45 27.32
C SER A 236 -55.73 -38.59 27.95
N GLN A 237 -55.28 -39.10 29.10
CA GLN A 237 -55.96 -40.15 29.85
C GLN A 237 -57.25 -39.63 30.51
N VAL A 238 -57.22 -38.44 31.12
CA VAL A 238 -58.41 -37.76 31.67
C VAL A 238 -59.45 -37.49 30.56
N THR A 239 -59.03 -36.99 29.40
CA THR A 239 -59.94 -36.82 28.25
C THR A 239 -60.48 -38.15 27.70
N SER A 240 -59.75 -39.25 27.88
CA SER A 240 -60.21 -40.58 27.49
C SER A 240 -61.16 -41.21 28.52
N ASP A 241 -60.96 -40.92 29.81
CA ASP A 241 -61.81 -41.39 30.91
C ASP A 241 -63.16 -40.65 30.94
N GLU A 242 -63.18 -39.36 30.56
CA GLU A 242 -64.42 -38.60 30.34
C GLU A 242 -65.29 -39.18 29.20
N ALA A 243 -64.68 -39.92 28.27
CA ALA A 243 -65.35 -40.55 27.13
C ALA A 243 -65.76 -42.03 27.37
N HIS A 244 -65.44 -42.62 28.54
CA HIS A 244 -65.65 -44.05 28.79
C HIS A 244 -66.69 -44.34 29.88
N ILE A 245 -67.94 -44.49 29.45
CA ILE A 245 -68.94 -45.31 30.15
C ILE A 245 -69.01 -46.65 29.39
N HIS A 246 -68.38 -47.69 29.95
CA HIS A 246 -68.26 -49.09 29.50
C HIS A 246 -67.14 -49.44 28.49
N LEU A 247 -66.09 -50.14 28.98
CA LEU A 247 -65.07 -50.85 28.17
C LEU A 247 -65.21 -52.36 28.37
N ASP A 248 -65.28 -53.11 27.27
CA ASP A 248 -65.30 -54.58 27.23
C ASP A 248 -63.87 -55.16 27.31
N LEU A 249 -63.69 -56.37 27.84
CA LEU A 249 -62.36 -56.97 28.12
C LEU A 249 -61.47 -57.08 26.87
N HIS A 250 -62.08 -57.25 25.69
CA HIS A 250 -61.37 -57.24 24.40
C HIS A 250 -60.81 -55.87 24.02
N SER A 251 -61.51 -54.78 24.35
CA SER A 251 -61.04 -53.42 24.08
C SER A 251 -59.85 -53.06 24.98
N LEU A 252 -59.86 -53.53 26.23
CA LEU A 252 -58.74 -53.38 27.17
C LEU A 252 -57.51 -54.16 26.71
N ARG A 253 -57.70 -55.38 26.19
CA ARG A 253 -56.60 -56.21 25.66
C ARG A 253 -55.95 -55.59 24.42
N ARG A 254 -56.74 -54.97 23.54
CA ARG A 254 -56.24 -54.26 22.36
C ARG A 254 -55.42 -53.02 22.75
N LYS A 255 -55.93 -52.19 23.66
CA LYS A 255 -55.19 -51.06 24.21
C LYS A 255 -53.90 -51.48 24.92
N HIS A 256 -53.91 -52.59 25.65
CA HIS A 256 -52.70 -53.13 26.26
C HIS A 256 -51.66 -53.55 25.21
N SER A 257 -52.07 -54.21 24.12
CA SER A 257 -51.14 -54.54 23.04
C SER A 257 -50.61 -53.31 22.30
N GLU A 258 -51.42 -52.27 22.13
CA GLU A 258 -50.99 -50.98 21.54
C GLU A 258 -49.97 -50.28 22.44
N LEU A 259 -50.23 -50.19 23.74
CA LEU A 259 -49.29 -49.62 24.72
C LEU A 259 -47.97 -50.40 24.82
N VAL A 260 -48.02 -51.73 24.76
CA VAL A 260 -46.81 -52.57 24.71
C VAL A 260 -46.01 -52.32 23.43
N GLY A 261 -46.69 -52.15 22.30
CA GLY A 261 -46.07 -51.75 21.03
C GLY A 261 -45.42 -50.37 21.11
N GLU A 262 -46.12 -49.38 21.66
CA GLU A 262 -45.59 -48.03 21.87
C GLU A 262 -44.39 -48.01 22.83
N LEU A 263 -44.45 -48.78 23.93
CA LEU A 263 -43.32 -48.97 24.85
C LEU A 263 -42.11 -49.57 24.16
N SER A 264 -42.30 -50.60 23.32
CA SER A 264 -41.19 -51.22 22.58
C SER A 264 -40.57 -50.26 21.56
N ASN A 265 -41.41 -49.43 20.90
CA ASN A 265 -40.94 -48.40 19.97
C ASN A 265 -40.18 -47.28 20.70
N LEU A 266 -40.62 -46.88 21.89
CA LEU A 266 -39.93 -45.90 22.73
C LEU A 266 -38.59 -46.43 23.23
N HIS A 267 -38.56 -47.69 23.70
CA HIS A 267 -37.32 -48.32 24.15
C HIS A 267 -36.29 -48.45 23.01
N HIS A 268 -36.75 -48.82 21.80
CA HIS A 268 -35.87 -48.85 20.63
C HIS A 268 -35.33 -47.46 20.25
N ARG A 269 -36.14 -46.39 20.41
CA ARG A 269 -35.68 -45.01 20.20
C ARG A 269 -34.69 -44.57 21.27
N GLU A 270 -34.93 -44.93 22.52
CA GLU A 270 -34.01 -44.67 23.64
C GLU A 270 -32.66 -45.36 23.40
N ASP A 271 -32.67 -46.64 23.05
CA ASP A 271 -31.47 -47.40 22.72
C ASP A 271 -30.71 -46.79 21.55
N LYS A 272 -31.43 -46.38 20.48
CA LYS A 272 -30.80 -45.71 19.33
C LYS A 272 -30.19 -44.37 19.72
N LEU A 273 -30.86 -43.59 20.58
CA LEU A 273 -30.34 -42.31 21.03
C LEU A 273 -29.06 -42.48 21.86
N LEU A 274 -29.07 -43.45 22.79
CA LEU A 274 -27.96 -43.75 23.69
C LEU A 274 -26.76 -44.41 23.00
N SER A 275 -27.00 -45.30 22.03
CA SER A 275 -25.95 -46.09 21.37
C SER A 275 -25.33 -45.42 20.14
N GLU A 276 -26.10 -44.65 19.38
CA GLU A 276 -25.62 -44.03 18.12
C GLU A 276 -25.53 -42.51 18.25
N THR A 277 -26.66 -41.83 18.48
CA THR A 277 -26.70 -40.37 18.28
C THR A 277 -25.92 -39.55 19.31
N ILE A 278 -25.96 -39.94 20.58
CA ILE A 278 -25.23 -39.21 21.64
C ILE A 278 -23.72 -39.44 21.50
N PRO A 279 -23.22 -40.68 21.32
CA PRO A 279 -21.80 -40.91 21.04
C PRO A 279 -21.29 -40.17 19.81
N ASP A 280 -22.04 -40.16 18.71
CA ASP A 280 -21.66 -39.46 17.47
C ASP A 280 -21.56 -37.94 17.70
N LEU A 281 -22.54 -37.34 18.37
CA LEU A 281 -22.52 -35.91 18.70
C LEU A 281 -21.39 -35.56 19.68
N CYS A 282 -21.10 -36.41 20.67
CA CYS A 282 -19.96 -36.23 21.57
C CYS A 282 -18.63 -36.31 20.81
N TRP A 283 -18.53 -37.19 19.82
CA TRP A 283 -17.36 -37.32 18.97
C TRP A 283 -17.17 -36.08 18.07
N GLU A 284 -18.23 -35.58 17.45
CA GLU A 284 -18.21 -34.34 16.66
C GLU A 284 -17.83 -33.12 17.51
N LEU A 285 -18.38 -33.01 18.73
CA LEU A 285 -18.03 -31.94 19.67
C LEU A 285 -16.57 -32.03 20.15
N ALA A 286 -16.05 -33.24 20.39
CA ALA A 286 -14.65 -33.45 20.76
C ALA A 286 -13.71 -33.04 19.62
N GLN A 287 -14.03 -33.38 18.37
CA GLN A 287 -13.27 -32.95 17.19
C GLN A 287 -13.25 -31.42 17.05
N LEU A 288 -14.39 -30.75 17.32
CA LEU A 288 -14.47 -29.29 17.27
C LEU A 288 -13.65 -28.63 18.39
N GLN A 289 -13.65 -29.19 19.62
CA GLN A 289 -12.86 -28.64 20.72
C GLN A 289 -11.34 -28.68 20.44
N ASP A 290 -10.84 -29.75 19.83
CA ASP A 290 -9.41 -29.84 19.46
C ASP A 290 -9.02 -28.73 18.48
N THR A 291 -9.90 -28.35 17.54
CA THR A 291 -9.60 -27.27 16.58
C THR A 291 -9.46 -25.89 17.24
N TYR A 292 -10.30 -25.56 18.22
CA TYR A 292 -10.23 -24.27 18.92
C TYR A 292 -9.01 -24.17 19.85
N ILE A 293 -8.64 -25.27 20.51
CA ILE A 293 -7.45 -25.31 21.37
C ILE A 293 -6.18 -25.19 20.52
N LEU A 294 -6.13 -25.88 19.38
CA LEU A 294 -5.00 -25.82 18.46
C LEU A 294 -4.86 -24.42 17.84
N GLN A 295 -5.98 -23.81 17.44
CA GLN A 295 -5.99 -22.43 16.93
C GLN A 295 -5.45 -21.44 17.98
N GLY A 296 -5.88 -21.54 19.24
CA GLY A 296 -5.36 -20.70 20.33
C GLY A 296 -3.85 -20.87 20.57
N ASP A 297 -3.30 -22.08 20.45
CA ASP A 297 -1.85 -22.33 20.56
C ASP A 297 -1.07 -21.73 19.38
N TYR A 298 -1.63 -21.81 18.17
CA TYR A 298 -1.02 -21.16 16.99
C TYR A 298 -1.05 -19.64 17.07
N ASP A 299 -2.19 -19.05 17.44
CA ASP A 299 -2.32 -17.60 17.62
C ASP A 299 -1.31 -17.09 18.67
N LEU A 300 -1.16 -17.84 19.77
CA LEU A 300 -0.17 -17.52 20.81
C LEU A 300 1.27 -17.62 20.30
N LYS A 301 1.59 -18.60 19.45
CA LYS A 301 2.92 -18.72 18.81
C LYS A 301 3.17 -17.54 17.86
N VAL A 302 2.19 -17.15 17.05
CA VAL A 302 2.30 -16.02 16.12
C VAL A 302 2.54 -14.72 16.88
N MET A 303 1.74 -14.42 17.89
CA MET A 303 1.92 -13.20 18.72
C MET A 303 3.29 -13.14 19.41
N ARG A 304 3.79 -14.28 19.90
CA ARG A 304 5.14 -14.37 20.51
C ARG A 304 6.25 -14.15 19.50
N GLN A 305 6.09 -14.67 18.27
CA GLN A 305 7.04 -14.42 17.19
C GLN A 305 7.01 -12.95 16.76
N GLU A 306 5.84 -12.35 16.61
CA GLU A 306 5.71 -10.92 16.27
C GLU A 306 6.38 -10.02 17.31
N TYR A 307 6.23 -10.34 18.60
CA TYR A 307 6.91 -9.63 19.67
C TYR A 307 8.44 -9.71 19.56
N TYR A 308 8.98 -10.90 19.28
CA TYR A 308 10.42 -11.10 19.09
C TYR A 308 10.92 -10.34 17.85
N VAL A 309 10.18 -10.39 16.75
CA VAL A 309 10.46 -9.64 15.52
C VAL A 309 10.44 -8.13 15.78
N ASN A 310 9.49 -7.62 16.57
CA ASN A 310 9.43 -6.20 16.92
C ASN A 310 10.65 -5.76 17.74
N ARG A 311 11.11 -6.57 18.70
CA ARG A 311 12.36 -6.32 19.42
C ARG A 311 13.59 -6.33 18.52
N GLN A 312 13.66 -7.28 17.59
CA GLN A 312 14.73 -7.31 16.57
C GLN A 312 14.70 -6.05 15.69
N LYS A 313 13.51 -5.60 15.25
CA LYS A 313 13.37 -4.36 14.47
C LYS A 313 13.87 -3.14 15.24
N MET A 314 13.56 -3.02 16.54
CA MET A 314 14.09 -1.93 17.38
C MET A 314 15.62 -1.98 17.44
N PHE A 315 16.20 -3.16 17.67
CA PHE A 315 17.66 -3.34 17.69
C PHE A 315 18.31 -2.95 16.37
N ILE A 316 17.77 -3.44 15.25
CA ILE A 316 18.23 -3.11 13.91
C ILE A 316 18.19 -1.60 13.70
N ASN A 317 17.11 -0.93 14.12
CA ASN A 317 17.01 0.52 14.01
C ASN A 317 18.12 1.25 14.80
N HIS A 318 18.41 0.82 16.03
CA HIS A 318 19.51 1.40 16.81
C HIS A 318 20.89 1.19 16.13
N VAL A 319 21.16 0.00 15.60
CA VAL A 319 22.41 -0.31 14.90
C VAL A 319 22.51 0.45 13.57
N VAL A 320 21.43 0.56 12.81
CA VAL A 320 21.36 1.32 11.56
C VAL A 320 21.61 2.80 11.83
N ASN A 321 21.00 3.37 12.87
CA ASN A 321 21.24 4.76 13.25
C ASN A 321 22.70 5.00 13.68
N HIS A 322 23.29 4.06 14.43
CA HIS A 322 24.70 4.12 14.80
C HIS A 322 25.61 4.09 13.56
N LEU A 323 25.36 3.18 12.63
CA LEU A 323 26.11 3.08 11.38
C LEU A 323 25.96 4.35 10.53
N ALA A 324 24.75 4.89 10.42
CA ALA A 324 24.47 6.11 9.66
C ALA A 324 25.24 7.31 10.20
N ARG A 325 25.31 7.50 11.52
CA ARG A 325 26.10 8.57 12.16
C ARG A 325 27.58 8.46 11.81
N HIS A 326 28.15 7.25 11.91
CA HIS A 326 29.55 7.02 11.57
C HIS A 326 29.84 7.24 10.09
N GLN A 327 28.96 6.76 9.20
CA GLN A 327 29.09 6.97 7.76
C GLN A 327 29.01 8.45 7.38
N LEU A 328 28.09 9.20 8.00
CA LEU A 328 27.95 10.65 7.77
C LEU A 328 29.22 11.38 8.17
N LEU A 329 29.78 11.09 9.35
CA LEU A 329 31.04 11.69 9.80
C LEU A 329 32.19 11.37 8.83
N LYS A 330 32.28 10.11 8.38
CA LYS A 330 33.29 9.69 7.40
C LYS A 330 33.18 10.44 6.08
N ILE A 331 31.96 10.61 5.56
CA ILE A 331 31.71 11.36 4.31
C ILE A 331 32.11 12.83 4.50
N ALA A 332 31.73 13.44 5.62
CA ALA A 332 32.07 14.83 5.92
C ALA A 332 33.60 15.04 5.96
N CYS A 333 34.35 14.16 6.65
CA CYS A 333 35.82 14.21 6.66
C CYS A 333 36.45 14.01 5.26
N GLN A 334 35.84 13.17 4.40
CA GLN A 334 36.33 12.96 3.03
C GLN A 334 36.09 14.18 2.14
N LEU A 335 34.93 14.83 2.25
CA LEU A 335 34.61 16.06 1.55
C LEU A 335 35.55 17.18 1.96
N GLU A 336 35.78 17.34 3.26
CA GLU A 336 36.70 18.35 3.78
C GLU A 336 38.14 18.12 3.28
N LYS A 337 38.62 16.88 3.32
CA LYS A 337 39.94 16.52 2.77
C LYS A 337 40.04 16.90 1.29
N LYS A 338 38.99 16.65 0.49
CA LYS A 338 38.96 17.02 -0.93
C LYS A 338 39.05 18.55 -1.10
N ASN A 339 38.32 19.31 -0.29
CA ASN A 339 38.35 20.77 -0.32
C ASN A 339 39.73 21.32 0.09
N MET A 340 40.34 20.80 1.15
CA MET A 340 41.68 21.19 1.58
C MET A 340 42.75 20.87 0.52
N LEU A 341 42.66 19.70 -0.15
CA LEU A 341 43.55 19.35 -1.25
C LEU A 341 43.37 20.29 -2.46
N GLY A 342 42.13 20.69 -2.75
CA GLY A 342 41.82 21.71 -3.75
C GLY A 342 42.50 23.04 -3.43
N ALA A 343 42.33 23.55 -2.20
CA ALA A 343 42.97 24.77 -1.74
C ALA A 343 44.51 24.68 -1.78
N TYR A 344 45.08 23.54 -1.36
CA TYR A 344 46.52 23.29 -1.45
C TYR A 344 47.03 23.34 -2.90
N SER A 345 46.30 22.76 -3.85
CA SER A 345 46.68 22.80 -5.26
C SER A 345 46.69 24.24 -5.82
N LEU A 346 45.72 25.07 -5.42
CA LEU A 346 45.68 26.49 -5.80
C LEU A 346 46.84 27.28 -5.17
N LEU A 347 47.16 27.03 -3.90
CA LEU A 347 48.31 27.65 -3.24
C LEU A 347 49.63 27.28 -3.93
N LYS A 348 49.77 26.03 -4.39
CA LYS A 348 50.94 25.59 -5.17
C LYS A 348 51.06 26.32 -6.51
N VAL A 349 49.94 26.60 -7.18
CA VAL A 349 49.94 27.41 -8.41
C VAL A 349 50.39 28.84 -8.10
N ILE A 350 49.84 29.48 -7.07
CA ILE A 350 50.23 30.83 -6.64
C ILE A 350 51.71 30.89 -6.27
N GLU A 351 52.22 29.91 -5.53
CA GLU A 351 53.64 29.80 -5.18
C GLU A 351 54.52 29.76 -6.45
N SER A 352 54.12 28.97 -7.46
CA SER A 352 54.85 28.88 -8.73
C SER A 352 54.85 30.19 -9.52
N GLU A 353 53.73 30.92 -9.55
CA GLU A 353 53.63 32.23 -10.19
C GLU A 353 54.49 33.27 -9.47
N LEU A 354 54.42 33.33 -8.13
CA LEU A 354 55.26 34.22 -7.34
C LEU A 354 56.75 33.96 -7.55
N GLN A 355 57.14 32.69 -7.63
CA GLN A 355 58.52 32.30 -7.92
C GLN A 355 58.95 32.77 -9.32
N SER A 356 58.06 32.68 -10.30
CA SER A 356 58.28 33.21 -11.66
C SER A 356 58.50 34.73 -11.62
N TYR A 357 57.61 35.49 -10.96
CA TYR A 357 57.75 36.95 -10.80
C TYR A 357 59.05 37.35 -10.10
N LEU A 358 59.44 36.62 -9.06
CA LEU A 358 60.68 36.88 -8.32
C LEU A 358 61.90 36.65 -9.23
N SER A 359 61.90 35.58 -10.02
CA SER A 359 62.97 35.30 -11.00
C SER A 359 63.08 36.39 -12.08
N ALA A 360 61.95 36.85 -12.64
CA ALA A 360 61.91 37.92 -13.62
C ALA A 360 62.41 39.25 -13.05
N THR A 361 62.01 39.57 -11.81
CA THR A 361 62.46 40.77 -11.10
C THR A 361 63.96 40.74 -10.83
N LYS A 362 64.49 39.59 -10.40
CA LYS A 362 65.94 39.39 -10.21
C LYS A 362 66.70 39.59 -11.52
N GLY A 363 66.15 39.11 -12.63
CA GLY A 363 66.67 39.37 -13.98
C GLY A 363 66.72 40.86 -14.30
N ARG A 364 65.62 41.60 -14.11
CA ARG A 364 65.54 43.05 -14.34
C ARG A 364 66.55 43.84 -13.48
N VAL A 365 66.66 43.52 -12.20
CA VAL A 365 67.62 44.16 -11.29
C VAL A 365 69.06 43.93 -11.76
N GLY A 366 69.39 42.71 -12.23
CA GLY A 366 70.69 42.41 -12.82
C GLY A 366 71.01 43.29 -14.03
N HIS A 367 70.03 43.53 -14.91
CA HIS A 367 70.18 44.43 -16.06
C HIS A 367 70.38 45.89 -15.63
N CYS A 368 69.61 46.38 -14.65
CA CYS A 368 69.79 47.74 -14.13
C CYS A 368 71.18 47.95 -13.51
N LEU A 369 71.70 46.98 -12.76
CA LEU A 369 73.06 47.05 -12.21
C LEU A 369 74.13 47.08 -13.30
N ALA A 370 73.97 46.28 -14.35
CA ALA A 370 74.86 46.29 -15.51
C ALA A 370 74.85 47.64 -16.24
N LEU A 371 73.68 48.28 -16.36
CA LEU A 371 73.54 49.62 -16.95
C LEU A 371 74.17 50.70 -16.08
N THR A 372 74.00 50.65 -14.75
CA THR A 372 74.67 51.60 -13.83
C THR A 372 76.19 51.49 -13.92
N GLN A 373 76.71 50.26 -14.07
CA GLN A 373 78.13 50.01 -14.23
C GLN A 373 78.67 50.50 -15.59
N ALA A 374 77.89 50.34 -16.66
CA ALA A 374 78.22 50.92 -17.97
C ALA A 374 78.13 52.46 -17.98
N ALA A 375 77.23 53.05 -17.19
CA ALA A 375 77.09 54.50 -17.07
C ALA A 375 78.23 55.16 -16.26
N SER A 376 78.85 54.44 -15.31
CA SER A 376 80.03 54.95 -14.58
C SER A 376 81.30 55.01 -15.41
N ASP A 377 81.35 54.34 -16.57
CA ASP A 377 82.53 54.32 -17.46
C ASP A 377 82.57 55.49 -18.47
N LEU A 378 81.52 56.32 -18.53
CA LEU A 378 81.44 57.48 -19.43
C LEU A 378 81.72 58.79 -18.66
N GLN A 379 83.01 59.12 -18.48
CA GLN A 379 83.43 60.38 -17.87
C GLN A 379 83.41 61.55 -18.86
N GLU A 380 82.93 62.70 -18.36
CA GLU A 380 82.57 63.95 -19.03
C GLU A 380 83.57 64.51 -20.06
N GLN A 381 83.09 64.84 -21.26
CA GLN A 381 83.76 65.81 -22.15
C GLN A 381 82.76 66.47 -23.12
N GLY A 382 82.61 67.78 -22.99
CA GLY A 382 82.00 68.63 -24.03
C GLY A 382 80.75 69.37 -23.56
N ALA A 383 80.94 70.43 -22.78
CA ALA A 383 79.92 71.47 -22.66
C ALA A 383 79.80 72.20 -24.01
N VAL A 384 78.56 72.42 -24.47
CA VAL A 384 78.22 73.22 -25.65
C VAL A 384 78.39 74.70 -25.30
N ASP A 385 79.07 75.46 -26.17
CA ASP A 385 79.29 76.90 -26.00
C ASP A 385 77.96 77.68 -26.03
N ASP A 386 77.81 78.69 -25.18
CA ASP A 386 76.60 79.50 -25.01
C ASP A 386 76.23 80.31 -26.27
N ARG A 387 77.16 80.41 -27.23
CA ARG A 387 76.96 81.10 -28.51
C ARG A 387 76.28 80.23 -29.57
N ASP A 388 76.19 78.92 -29.36
CA ASP A 388 75.77 77.97 -30.39
C ASP A 388 74.24 77.79 -30.41
N THR A 389 73.56 78.73 -31.06
CA THR A 389 72.09 78.84 -31.09
C THR A 389 71.41 77.59 -31.68
N LEU A 390 72.10 76.86 -32.57
CA LEU A 390 71.58 75.64 -33.19
C LEU A 390 71.50 74.48 -32.20
N LEU A 391 72.54 74.23 -31.41
CA LEU A 391 72.56 73.14 -30.43
C LEU A 391 71.61 73.41 -29.26
N HIS A 392 71.46 74.68 -28.87
CA HIS A 392 70.43 75.09 -27.91
C HIS A 392 69.01 74.92 -28.48
N GLY A 393 68.79 75.23 -29.76
CA GLY A 393 67.48 75.00 -30.42
C GLY A 393 67.13 73.52 -30.55
N ILE A 394 68.11 72.65 -30.83
CA ILE A 394 67.92 71.20 -30.85
C ILE A 394 67.59 70.67 -29.45
N ARG A 395 68.28 71.15 -28.40
CA ARG A 395 67.92 70.85 -27.01
C ARG A 395 66.47 71.23 -26.71
N ASP A 396 66.03 72.40 -27.13
CA ASP A 396 64.67 72.88 -26.84
C ASP A 396 63.61 72.01 -27.53
N LEU A 397 63.87 71.53 -28.74
CA LEU A 397 62.99 70.56 -29.39
C LEU A 397 62.99 69.19 -28.68
N LEU A 398 64.14 68.73 -28.20
CA LEU A 398 64.26 67.47 -27.47
C LEU A 398 63.60 67.54 -26.07
N SER A 399 63.67 68.68 -25.38
CA SER A 399 63.06 68.86 -24.06
C SER A 399 61.53 68.84 -24.12
N ILE A 400 60.94 69.32 -25.24
CA ILE A 400 59.50 69.23 -25.52
C ILE A 400 59.04 67.77 -25.60
N HIS A 401 59.84 66.88 -26.19
CA HIS A 401 59.50 65.46 -26.29
C HIS A 401 59.64 64.71 -24.95
N SER A 402 60.59 65.13 -24.12
CA SER A 402 60.88 64.52 -22.82
C SER A 402 59.94 64.97 -21.68
N ASN A 403 58.96 65.84 -21.94
CA ASN A 403 58.06 66.44 -20.93
C ASN A 403 58.77 67.10 -19.74
N SER A 404 60.01 67.57 -19.91
CA SER A 404 60.73 68.30 -18.86
C SER A 404 60.47 69.80 -18.99
N LEU A 405 59.28 70.24 -18.56
CA LEU A 405 58.90 71.66 -18.52
C LEU A 405 59.33 72.35 -17.21
N ALA A 406 60.19 71.73 -16.41
CA ALA A 406 60.67 72.29 -15.14
C ALA A 406 62.13 72.73 -15.26
N GLY A 407 62.32 74.00 -15.63
CA GLY A 407 63.61 74.70 -15.56
C GLY A 407 64.56 74.35 -16.69
N LEU A 408 64.72 75.28 -17.64
CA LEU A 408 65.80 75.25 -18.64
C LEU A 408 67.15 75.24 -17.91
N SER A 409 67.73 74.06 -17.70
CA SER A 409 69.14 73.94 -17.31
C SER A 409 69.99 74.59 -18.39
N THR A 410 70.71 75.65 -18.05
CA THR A 410 71.58 76.41 -18.97
C THR A 410 72.76 75.56 -19.46
N TYR A 411 73.07 74.45 -18.77
CA TYR A 411 74.17 73.57 -19.14
C TYR A 411 73.72 72.47 -20.10
N VAL A 412 74.39 72.39 -21.25
CA VAL A 412 74.11 71.42 -22.31
C VAL A 412 75.43 70.76 -22.69
N SER A 413 75.51 69.43 -22.66
CA SER A 413 76.68 68.71 -23.16
C SER A 413 76.41 68.17 -24.57
N ALA A 414 77.37 68.34 -25.48
CA ALA A 414 77.26 67.83 -26.85
C ALA A 414 77.07 66.31 -26.90
N PRO A 415 77.75 65.51 -26.06
CA PRO A 415 77.44 64.08 -25.95
C PRO A 415 76.02 63.83 -25.43
N GLY A 416 75.51 64.67 -24.52
CA GLY A 416 74.15 64.54 -23.98
C GLY A 416 73.07 64.75 -25.04
N ILE A 417 73.24 65.73 -25.93
CA ILE A 417 72.33 65.92 -27.08
C ILE A 417 72.41 64.70 -28.01
N VAL A 418 73.62 64.25 -28.35
CA VAL A 418 73.81 63.08 -29.23
C VAL A 418 73.23 61.81 -28.61
N GLN A 419 73.35 61.65 -27.29
CA GLN A 419 72.77 60.54 -26.55
C GLN A 419 71.24 60.60 -26.55
N GLN A 420 70.64 61.77 -26.39
CA GLN A 420 69.19 61.94 -26.46
C GLN A 420 68.65 61.69 -27.88
N ILE A 421 69.34 62.16 -28.92
CA ILE A 421 68.98 61.91 -30.31
C ILE A 421 69.13 60.42 -30.65
N SER A 422 70.21 59.78 -30.22
CA SER A 422 70.42 58.34 -30.45
C SER A 422 69.43 57.48 -29.65
N ALA A 423 69.05 57.89 -28.44
CA ALA A 423 67.99 57.25 -27.67
C ALA A 423 66.62 57.37 -28.37
N LEU A 424 66.24 58.56 -28.85
CA LEU A 424 65.01 58.73 -29.63
C LEU A 424 65.05 57.94 -30.95
N HIS A 425 66.21 57.86 -31.59
CA HIS A 425 66.39 57.05 -32.78
C HIS A 425 66.24 55.56 -32.48
N SER A 426 66.80 55.07 -31.37
CA SER A 426 66.59 53.69 -30.93
C SER A 426 65.13 53.43 -30.57
N ASP A 427 64.46 54.37 -29.92
CA ASP A 427 63.04 54.25 -29.56
C ASP A 427 62.17 54.19 -30.82
N LEU A 428 62.45 55.05 -31.81
CA LEU A 428 61.79 55.00 -33.11
C LEU A 428 62.03 53.67 -33.84
N MET A 429 63.25 53.14 -33.79
CA MET A 429 63.57 51.84 -34.40
C MET A 429 62.85 50.68 -33.68
N VAL A 430 62.71 50.75 -32.36
CA VAL A 430 61.94 49.77 -31.57
C VAL A 430 60.45 49.86 -31.92
N LEU A 431 59.87 51.06 -31.91
CA LEU A 431 58.48 51.30 -32.30
C LEU A 431 58.20 50.87 -33.74
N GLN A 432 59.13 51.10 -34.67
CA GLN A 432 59.01 50.68 -36.05
C GLN A 432 59.11 49.15 -36.18
N SER A 433 60.05 48.52 -35.46
CA SER A 433 60.16 47.06 -35.37
C SER A 433 58.92 46.43 -34.74
N ASP A 434 58.32 47.06 -33.73
CA ASP A 434 57.10 46.57 -33.11
C ASP A 434 55.90 46.68 -34.07
N LEU A 435 55.80 47.78 -34.81
CA LEU A 435 54.76 47.96 -35.80
C LEU A 435 54.89 46.98 -36.99
N GLU A 436 56.13 46.74 -37.45
CA GLU A 436 56.41 45.88 -38.60
C GLU A 436 56.40 44.38 -38.26
N ASN A 437 56.81 43.99 -37.05
CA ASN A 437 57.02 42.59 -36.67
C ASN A 437 56.07 42.10 -35.56
N SER A 438 56.02 42.78 -34.40
CA SER A 438 55.30 42.23 -33.24
C SER A 438 53.77 42.31 -33.40
N LEU A 439 53.25 43.43 -33.89
CA LEU A 439 51.81 43.62 -34.10
C LEU A 439 51.20 42.62 -35.12
N PRO A 440 51.79 42.39 -36.31
CA PRO A 440 51.28 41.38 -37.23
C PRO A 440 51.47 39.95 -36.72
N GLU A 441 52.54 39.65 -35.98
CA GLU A 441 52.73 38.33 -35.36
C GLU A 441 51.66 38.03 -34.30
N ASP A 442 51.36 38.99 -33.42
CA ASP A 442 50.32 38.83 -32.39
C ASP A 442 48.92 38.71 -33.01
N ARG A 443 48.65 39.49 -34.07
CA ARG A 443 47.42 39.36 -34.84
C ARG A 443 47.30 37.97 -35.47
N ASN A 444 48.37 37.47 -36.10
CA ASN A 444 48.38 36.15 -36.71
C ASN A 444 48.23 35.04 -35.66
N ARG A 445 48.86 35.19 -34.50
CA ARG A 445 48.70 34.27 -33.36
C ARG A 445 47.26 34.20 -32.89
N CYS A 446 46.63 35.35 -32.65
CA CYS A 446 45.22 35.43 -32.24
C CYS A 446 44.28 34.82 -33.28
N ILE A 447 44.52 35.07 -34.58
CA ILE A 447 43.75 34.45 -35.67
C ILE A 447 43.93 32.93 -35.66
N ASN A 448 45.15 32.42 -35.47
CA ASN A 448 45.40 30.98 -35.41
C ASN A 448 44.76 30.32 -34.18
N GLU A 449 44.79 30.98 -33.02
CA GLU A 449 44.10 30.54 -31.81
C GLU A 449 42.58 30.47 -32.04
N LEU A 450 41.99 31.50 -32.67
CA LEU A 450 40.57 31.47 -33.04
C LEU A 450 40.25 30.34 -34.04
N CYS A 451 41.09 30.13 -35.05
CA CYS A 451 40.91 29.05 -36.01
C CYS A 451 40.98 27.66 -35.36
N THR A 452 41.92 27.44 -34.43
CA THR A 452 42.04 26.17 -33.69
C THR A 452 40.86 25.96 -32.75
N PHE A 453 40.34 27.01 -32.11
CA PHE A 453 39.13 26.95 -31.28
C PHE A 453 37.88 26.62 -32.11
N ILE A 454 37.75 27.21 -33.30
CA ILE A 454 36.65 26.88 -34.22
C ILE A 454 36.74 25.42 -34.68
N GLN A 455 37.94 24.92 -34.97
CA GLN A 455 38.14 23.52 -35.35
C GLN A 455 37.81 22.54 -34.21
N SER A 456 38.17 22.86 -32.96
CA SER A 456 37.83 22.02 -31.80
C SER A 456 36.32 22.00 -31.53
N LEU A 457 35.65 23.16 -31.64
CA LEU A 457 34.19 23.26 -31.59
C LEU A 457 33.53 22.44 -32.70
N GLN A 458 34.05 22.51 -33.92
CA GLN A 458 33.54 21.70 -35.03
C GLN A 458 33.70 20.20 -34.76
N GLN A 459 34.83 19.75 -34.21
CA GLN A 459 35.04 18.34 -33.84
C GLN A 459 34.10 17.87 -32.72
N LEU A 460 33.76 18.74 -31.77
CA LEU A 460 32.85 18.44 -30.67
C LEU A 460 31.39 18.36 -31.12
N LEU A 461 30.97 19.31 -31.97
CA LEU A 461 29.58 19.43 -32.42
C LEU A 461 29.27 18.49 -33.59
N PHE A 462 30.26 18.21 -34.43
CA PHE A 462 30.13 17.39 -35.63
C PHE A 462 31.14 16.24 -35.61
N ALA A 463 30.62 15.06 -35.30
CA ALA A 463 31.33 13.78 -35.33
C ALA A 463 32.06 13.47 -36.67
N SER A 464 31.53 14.01 -37.75
CA SER A 464 31.94 13.79 -39.13
C SER A 464 31.38 14.93 -39.99
N SER A 465 32.16 15.40 -40.96
CA SER A 465 31.85 16.52 -41.85
C SER A 465 30.66 16.31 -42.79
N THR A 466 29.96 15.17 -42.68
CA THR A 466 28.87 14.75 -43.56
C THR A 466 27.47 14.76 -42.91
N THR A 467 27.35 15.00 -41.61
CA THR A 467 26.04 15.06 -40.92
C THR A 467 25.71 16.50 -40.53
N ALA A 468 24.72 17.10 -41.20
CA ALA A 468 24.31 18.50 -41.05
C ALA A 468 23.60 18.84 -39.73
N GLN A 469 23.50 17.89 -38.78
CA GLN A 469 22.82 18.11 -37.51
C GLN A 469 23.83 18.09 -36.35
N PRO A 470 23.88 19.15 -35.53
CA PRO A 470 24.77 19.21 -34.38
C PRO A 470 24.32 18.19 -33.33
N ILE A 471 25.27 17.42 -32.80
CA ILE A 471 24.99 16.47 -31.72
C ILE A 471 24.93 17.28 -30.41
N LEU A 472 23.71 17.59 -29.95
CA LEU A 472 23.47 18.37 -28.72
C LEU A 472 23.57 17.53 -27.44
N THR A 473 23.61 16.21 -27.56
CA THR A 473 23.64 15.28 -26.43
C THR A 473 24.99 14.54 -26.37
N PRO A 474 25.71 14.58 -25.24
CA PRO A 474 26.97 13.86 -25.09
C PRO A 474 26.80 12.36 -25.41
N ARG A 475 27.67 11.80 -26.26
CA ARG A 475 27.61 10.40 -26.70
C ARG A 475 27.50 9.35 -25.58
N PRO A 476 28.16 9.50 -24.41
CA PRO A 476 27.98 8.56 -23.30
C PRO A 476 26.53 8.55 -22.81
N LEU A 477 25.92 9.72 -22.70
CA LEU A 477 24.55 9.88 -22.22
C LEU A 477 23.52 9.33 -23.22
N MET A 478 23.82 9.40 -24.53
CA MET A 478 23.01 8.78 -25.57
C MET A 478 23.02 7.25 -25.48
N LYS A 479 24.18 6.63 -25.16
CA LYS A 479 24.26 5.18 -24.93
C LYS A 479 23.47 4.75 -23.69
N GLU A 480 23.59 5.50 -22.59
CA GLU A 480 22.83 5.22 -21.36
C GLU A 480 21.31 5.38 -21.60
N LEU A 481 20.89 6.38 -22.38
CA LEU A 481 19.49 6.54 -22.81
C LEU A 481 18.99 5.35 -23.63
N ASP A 482 19.78 4.88 -24.61
CA ASP A 482 19.43 3.70 -25.43
C ASP A 482 19.34 2.42 -24.58
N GLU A 483 20.21 2.26 -23.59
CA GLU A 483 20.17 1.11 -22.66
C GLU A 483 18.97 1.19 -21.73
N MET A 484 18.65 2.39 -21.22
CA MET A 484 17.45 2.63 -20.42
C MET A 484 16.18 2.34 -21.21
N GLU A 485 16.10 2.74 -22.49
CA GLU A 485 14.95 2.46 -23.35
C GLU A 485 14.77 0.95 -23.60
N LYS A 486 15.87 0.20 -23.78
CA LYS A 486 15.82 -1.27 -23.87
C LYS A 486 15.34 -1.92 -22.58
N ILE A 487 15.76 -1.43 -21.41
CA ILE A 487 15.29 -1.92 -20.12
C ILE A 487 13.80 -1.61 -19.95
N ASN A 488 13.36 -0.41 -20.34
CA ASN A 488 11.97 0.00 -20.25
C ASN A 488 11.06 -0.87 -21.13
N ALA A 489 11.49 -1.17 -22.37
CA ALA A 489 10.78 -2.10 -23.25
C ALA A 489 10.65 -3.51 -22.66
N LYS A 490 11.72 -4.03 -22.02
CA LYS A 490 11.67 -5.33 -21.32
C LYS A 490 10.72 -5.30 -20.13
N LEU A 491 10.73 -4.22 -19.35
CA LEU A 491 9.86 -4.05 -18.19
C LEU A 491 8.39 -3.98 -18.63
N SER A 492 8.07 -3.26 -19.69
CA SER A 492 6.73 -3.23 -20.29
C SER A 492 6.25 -4.63 -20.67
N ALA A 493 7.08 -5.45 -21.32
CA ALA A 493 6.72 -6.82 -21.71
C ALA A 493 6.44 -7.71 -20.48
N VAL A 494 7.26 -7.62 -19.42
CA VAL A 494 7.04 -8.37 -18.17
C VAL A 494 5.74 -7.94 -17.47
N VAL A 495 5.44 -6.64 -17.46
CA VAL A 495 4.19 -6.12 -16.90
C VAL A 495 2.97 -6.63 -17.67
N GLU A 496 3.04 -6.68 -19.00
CA GLU A 496 1.98 -7.28 -19.83
C GLU A 496 1.77 -8.77 -19.53
N GLU A 497 2.85 -9.54 -19.34
CA GLU A 497 2.74 -10.96 -18.98
C GLU A 497 2.09 -11.15 -17.59
N VAL A 498 2.50 -10.37 -16.59
CA VAL A 498 1.95 -10.44 -15.23
C VAL A 498 0.48 -10.03 -15.21
N THR A 499 0.10 -8.99 -15.96
CA THR A 499 -1.30 -8.56 -16.05
C THR A 499 -2.17 -9.61 -16.75
N LEU A 500 -1.66 -10.25 -17.81
CA LEU A 500 -2.35 -11.36 -18.47
C LEU A 500 -2.59 -12.54 -17.52
N GLU A 501 -1.56 -12.96 -16.78
CA GLU A 501 -1.68 -14.05 -15.80
C GLU A 501 -2.62 -13.69 -14.64
N HIS A 502 -2.60 -12.43 -14.21
CA HIS A 502 -3.55 -11.93 -13.21
C HIS A 502 -5.00 -12.02 -13.72
N CYS A 503 -5.26 -11.60 -14.97
CA CYS A 503 -6.57 -11.74 -15.59
C CYS A 503 -7.03 -13.20 -15.67
N LYS A 504 -6.17 -14.12 -16.10
CA LYS A 504 -6.49 -15.57 -16.13
C LYS A 504 -6.85 -16.11 -14.75
N LYS A 505 -6.05 -15.79 -13.73
CA LYS A 505 -6.30 -16.24 -12.35
C LYS A 505 -7.61 -15.65 -11.80
N ASN A 506 -7.92 -14.40 -12.12
CA ASN A 506 -9.17 -13.77 -11.70
C ASN A 506 -10.39 -14.49 -12.29
N GLU A 507 -10.34 -14.90 -13.56
CA GLU A 507 -11.40 -15.72 -14.18
C GLU A 507 -11.51 -17.10 -13.51
N ILE A 508 -10.40 -17.75 -13.17
CA ILE A 508 -10.41 -19.03 -12.42
C ILE A 508 -11.08 -18.85 -11.04
N VAL A 509 -10.77 -17.79 -10.31
CA VAL A 509 -11.37 -17.51 -8.99
C VAL A 509 -12.87 -17.26 -9.11
N LYS A 510 -13.32 -16.53 -10.15
CA LYS A 510 -14.76 -16.35 -10.42
C LYS A 510 -15.45 -17.70 -10.65
N HIS A 511 -14.87 -18.57 -11.49
CA HIS A 511 -15.42 -19.91 -11.73
C HIS A 511 -15.42 -20.78 -10.47
N HIS A 512 -14.36 -20.74 -9.65
CA HIS A 512 -14.27 -21.50 -8.41
C HIS A 512 -15.39 -21.13 -7.41
N SER A 513 -15.75 -19.85 -7.32
CA SER A 513 -16.87 -19.42 -6.47
C SER A 513 -18.23 -19.99 -6.93
N GLN A 514 -18.42 -20.11 -8.24
CA GLN A 514 -19.63 -20.70 -8.84
C GLN A 514 -19.65 -22.22 -8.64
N GLU A 515 -18.51 -22.89 -8.75
CA GLU A 515 -18.36 -24.33 -8.48
C GLU A 515 -18.62 -24.66 -7.00
N ILE A 516 -18.09 -23.89 -6.05
CA ILE A 516 -18.37 -24.09 -4.62
C ILE A 516 -19.87 -23.88 -4.32
N ALA A 517 -20.50 -22.88 -4.94
CA ALA A 517 -21.93 -22.66 -4.80
C ALA A 517 -22.76 -23.82 -5.38
N LEU A 518 -22.30 -24.41 -6.49
CA LEU A 518 -22.89 -25.60 -7.09
C LEU A 518 -22.71 -26.82 -6.17
N GLN A 519 -21.51 -27.05 -5.62
CA GLN A 519 -21.23 -28.15 -4.68
C GLN A 519 -22.09 -28.06 -3.43
N ARG A 520 -22.22 -26.86 -2.83
CA ARG A 520 -23.11 -26.64 -1.68
C ARG A 520 -24.57 -26.90 -2.01
N ARG A 521 -25.02 -26.51 -3.22
CA ARG A 521 -26.38 -26.78 -3.69
C ARG A 521 -26.63 -28.26 -3.92
N VAL A 522 -25.67 -28.97 -4.52
CA VAL A 522 -25.71 -30.43 -4.71
C VAL A 522 -25.77 -31.16 -3.37
N PHE A 523 -24.98 -30.71 -2.39
CA PHE A 523 -24.99 -31.26 -1.04
C PHE A 523 -26.36 -31.07 -0.37
N VAL A 524 -26.93 -29.86 -0.42
CA VAL A 524 -28.27 -29.60 0.13
C VAL A 524 -29.36 -30.38 -0.61
N ASP A 525 -29.32 -30.42 -1.94
CA ASP A 525 -30.30 -31.17 -2.75
C ASP A 525 -30.17 -32.70 -2.52
N PHE A 526 -28.98 -33.23 -2.18
CA PHE A 526 -28.78 -34.64 -1.84
C PHE A 526 -29.54 -35.05 -0.56
N PHE A 527 -29.47 -34.23 0.49
CA PHE A 527 -30.14 -34.52 1.77
C PHE A 527 -31.61 -34.11 1.80
N CYS A 528 -31.97 -33.00 1.15
CA CYS A 528 -33.30 -32.41 1.28
C CYS A 528 -34.23 -32.72 0.11
N ASN A 529 -33.74 -32.97 -1.11
CA ASN A 529 -34.57 -33.15 -2.32
C ASN A 529 -33.91 -34.05 -3.40
N PRO A 530 -33.84 -35.38 -3.19
CA PRO A 530 -33.06 -36.27 -4.05
C PRO A 530 -33.59 -36.37 -5.50
N GLU A 531 -34.89 -36.21 -5.72
CA GLU A 531 -35.47 -36.21 -7.07
C GLU A 531 -35.06 -34.98 -7.91
N ARG A 532 -34.86 -33.84 -7.23
CA ARG A 532 -34.36 -32.61 -7.89
C ARG A 532 -32.91 -32.81 -8.31
N LEU A 533 -32.08 -33.41 -7.47
CA LEU A 533 -30.69 -33.74 -7.81
C LEU A 533 -30.62 -34.73 -8.99
N ARG A 534 -31.46 -35.77 -8.99
CA ARG A 534 -31.59 -36.71 -10.13
C ARG A 534 -31.94 -36.00 -11.44
N SER A 535 -32.85 -35.02 -11.40
CA SER A 535 -33.22 -34.23 -12.59
C SER A 535 -32.05 -33.38 -13.10
N GLN A 536 -31.31 -32.71 -12.20
CA GLN A 536 -30.14 -31.89 -12.54
C GLN A 536 -29.00 -32.74 -13.12
N VAL A 537 -28.74 -33.92 -12.55
CA VAL A 537 -27.72 -34.84 -13.06
C VAL A 537 -28.11 -35.36 -14.45
N ARG A 538 -29.38 -35.67 -14.71
CA ARG A 538 -29.86 -36.06 -16.05
C ARG A 538 -29.69 -34.92 -17.07
N GLU A 539 -30.01 -33.68 -16.69
CA GLU A 539 -29.83 -32.51 -17.56
C GLU A 539 -28.34 -32.24 -17.85
N LEU A 540 -27.48 -32.33 -16.84
CA LEU A 540 -26.03 -32.18 -16.99
C LEU A 540 -25.46 -33.27 -17.90
N THR A 541 -25.91 -34.51 -17.72
CA THR A 541 -25.53 -35.65 -18.57
C THR A 541 -25.99 -35.44 -20.02
N ALA A 542 -27.17 -34.87 -20.24
CA ALA A 542 -27.66 -34.52 -21.58
C ALA A 542 -26.83 -33.41 -22.23
N ARG A 543 -26.44 -32.37 -21.48
CA ARG A 543 -25.55 -31.30 -21.97
C ARG A 543 -24.15 -31.80 -22.31
N VAL A 544 -23.57 -32.67 -21.48
CA VAL A 544 -22.25 -33.28 -21.76
C VAL A 544 -22.31 -34.16 -23.00
N ARG A 545 -23.38 -34.95 -23.18
CA ARG A 545 -23.58 -35.73 -24.41
C ARG A 545 -23.75 -34.84 -25.64
N ALA A 546 -24.45 -33.71 -25.53
CA ALA A 546 -24.59 -32.75 -26.63
C ALA A 546 -23.25 -32.12 -27.04
N LEU A 547 -22.36 -31.84 -26.06
CA LEU A 547 -21.02 -31.30 -26.30
C LEU A 547 -20.03 -32.35 -26.85
N GLN A 548 -20.27 -33.64 -26.66
CA GLN A 548 -19.46 -34.72 -27.22
C GLN A 548 -19.84 -35.11 -28.67
N VAL A 549 -21.00 -34.63 -29.15
CA VAL A 549 -21.49 -34.84 -30.51
C VAL A 549 -21.18 -33.64 -31.41
N SER A 550 -20.81 -32.50 -30.82
CA SER A 550 -20.16 -31.35 -31.50
C SER A 550 -18.65 -31.52 -31.51
#